data_AF-A0A8T5PI66-F1
#
_entry.id   AF-A0A8T5PI66-F1
#
_cell.length_a   1.000
_cell.length_b   1.000
_cell.length_c   1.000
_cell.angle_alpha   90.00
_cell.angle_beta   90.00
_cell.angle_gamma   90.00
#
_symmetry.space_group_name_H-M   'P 1'
#
loop_
_entity.id
_entity.type
_entity.pdbx_description
1 polymer ?
#
loop_
_entity_poly.entity_id
_entity_poly.type
_entity_poly.pdbx_seq_one_letter_code
_entity_poly.pdbx_strand_id
1 'polypeptide(L)'
;MKAQTECGCVICNEVITNPICPDCLAERMQDWLMQTNPKLAKDIRGYRLDGKTKCLFCGKGMSICAHCFSMDIYEYLSDNSLELATEFAARFDFELRKELV
;
A
#
# COMPACT_ATOMS: atom_id res chain seq x y z
N MET A 1 -18.27 26.84 -10.52
CA MET A 1 -17.87 25.50 -10.03
C MET A 1 -16.47 25.23 -10.57
N LYS A 2 -15.42 25.25 -9.72
CA LYS A 2 -14.06 24.90 -10.15
C LYS A 2 -13.83 23.42 -9.85
N ALA A 3 -13.87 22.59 -10.89
CA ALA A 3 -13.41 21.21 -10.84
C ALA A 3 -11.90 21.22 -11.09
N GLN A 4 -11.08 21.01 -10.05
CA GLN A 4 -9.62 20.83 -10.05
C GLN A 4 -9.27 20.48 -8.60
N THR A 5 -8.87 19.27 -8.20
CA THR A 5 -7.55 18.66 -8.49
C THR A 5 -7.53 17.22 -7.94
N GLU A 6 -7.42 16.20 -8.79
CA GLU A 6 -7.41 14.77 -8.40
C GLU A 6 -6.00 14.30 -7.94
N CYS A 7 -5.47 14.92 -6.89
CA CYS A 7 -4.25 14.42 -6.19
C CYS A 7 -4.59 13.47 -5.03
N GLY A 8 -5.84 13.02 -4.95
CA GLY A 8 -6.37 12.20 -3.86
C GLY A 8 -6.34 10.70 -4.14
N CYS A 9 -6.42 9.93 -3.07
CA CYS A 9 -6.66 8.50 -3.09
C CYS A 9 -8.12 8.23 -3.49
N VAL A 10 -8.35 7.36 -4.46
CA VAL A 10 -9.72 6.99 -4.91
C VAL A 10 -10.45 6.08 -3.92
N ILE A 11 -9.74 5.55 -2.93
CA ILE A 11 -10.30 4.67 -1.89
C ILE A 11 -10.77 5.49 -0.70
N CYS A 12 -9.89 6.27 -0.07
CA CYS A 12 -10.22 7.05 1.12
C CYS A 12 -10.58 8.52 0.84
N ASN A 13 -10.45 9.01 -0.40
CA ASN A 13 -10.63 10.42 -0.79
C ASN A 13 -9.66 11.43 -0.11
N GLU A 14 -8.62 10.95 0.57
CA GLU A 14 -7.60 11.79 1.17
C GLU A 14 -6.50 12.19 0.18
N VAL A 15 -5.79 13.28 0.47
CA VAL A 15 -4.64 13.72 -0.33
C VAL A 15 -3.49 12.73 -0.18
N ILE A 16 -2.89 12.32 -1.29
CA ILE A 16 -1.70 11.45 -1.26
C ILE A 16 -0.48 12.30 -0.86
N THR A 17 -0.08 12.21 0.41
CA THR A 17 1.06 12.94 0.98
C THR A 17 2.39 12.18 0.87
N ASN A 18 2.33 10.85 0.81
CA ASN A 18 3.47 9.96 0.58
C ASN A 18 3.30 9.22 -0.76
N PRO A 19 3.79 9.78 -1.88
CA PRO A 19 3.51 9.25 -3.21
C PRO A 19 4.43 8.07 -3.56
N ILE A 20 4.12 6.89 -3.02
CA ILE A 20 4.70 5.61 -3.43
C ILE A 20 3.59 4.78 -4.05
N CYS A 21 3.71 4.43 -5.33
CA CYS A 21 2.67 3.66 -6.00
C CYS A 21 2.58 2.22 -5.45
N PRO A 22 1.42 1.56 -5.59
CA PRO A 22 1.24 0.17 -5.20
C PRO A 22 2.32 -0.77 -5.73
N ASP A 23 2.80 -0.62 -6.97
CA ASP A 23 3.87 -1.46 -7.52
C ASP A 23 5.18 -1.34 -6.72
N CYS A 24 5.69 -0.12 -6.54
CA CYS A 24 6.95 0.10 -5.84
C CYS A 24 6.85 -0.26 -4.35
N LEU A 25 5.65 -0.13 -3.77
CA LEU A 25 5.40 -0.53 -2.39
C LEU A 25 5.31 -2.05 -2.26
N ALA A 26 4.62 -2.71 -3.19
CA ALA A 26 4.53 -4.17 -3.29
C ALA A 26 5.92 -4.81 -3.43
N GLU A 27 6.79 -4.29 -4.29
CA GLU A 27 8.17 -4.80 -4.44
C GLU A 27 8.90 -4.87 -3.09
N ARG A 28 8.79 -3.83 -2.26
CA ARG A 28 9.41 -3.80 -0.92
C ARG A 28 8.79 -4.80 0.05
N MET A 29 7.47 -4.96 0.00
CA MET A 29 6.74 -5.89 0.85
C MET A 29 7.04 -7.35 0.45
N GLN A 30 7.14 -7.61 -0.86
CA GLN A 30 7.61 -8.88 -1.41
C GLN A 30 9.02 -9.20 -0.93
N ASP A 31 9.97 -8.26 -1.06
CA ASP A 31 11.35 -8.47 -0.65
C ASP A 31 11.48 -8.84 0.84
N TRP A 32 10.66 -8.23 1.70
CA TRP A 32 10.57 -8.60 3.11
C TRP A 32 10.00 -10.01 3.28
N LEU A 33 8.84 -10.29 2.69
CA LEU A 33 8.14 -11.56 2.88
C LEU A 33 8.83 -12.75 2.21
N MET A 34 9.68 -12.52 1.20
CA MET A 34 10.43 -13.57 0.51
C MET A 34 11.39 -14.33 1.43
N GLN A 35 11.82 -13.73 2.55
CA GLN A 35 12.73 -14.40 3.49
C GLN A 35 12.01 -15.37 4.42
N THR A 36 10.74 -15.10 4.72
CA THR A 36 9.95 -15.85 5.72
C THR A 36 8.89 -16.72 5.07
N ASN A 37 8.20 -16.23 4.05
CA ASN A 37 7.16 -16.97 3.33
C ASN A 37 7.15 -16.64 1.81
N PRO A 38 8.02 -17.29 1.01
CA PRO A 38 8.10 -17.10 -0.43
C PRO A 38 6.81 -17.42 -1.20
N LYS A 39 5.90 -18.21 -0.60
CA LYS A 39 4.63 -18.56 -1.24
C LYS A 39 3.71 -17.35 -1.23
N LEU A 40 3.47 -16.77 -0.05
CA LEU A 40 2.62 -15.58 0.09
C LEU A 40 3.24 -14.35 -0.58
N ALA A 41 4.57 -14.24 -0.60
CA ALA A 41 5.26 -13.14 -1.26
C ALA A 41 4.94 -13.04 -2.76
N LYS A 42 4.75 -14.16 -3.47
CA LYS A 42 4.43 -14.17 -4.91
C LYS A 42 3.03 -13.63 -5.24
N ASP A 43 2.17 -13.60 -4.23
CA ASP A 43 0.78 -13.21 -4.36
C ASP A 43 0.57 -11.73 -4.00
N ILE A 44 1.49 -11.11 -3.24
CA ILE A 44 1.53 -9.66 -3.07
C ILE A 44 1.79 -9.04 -4.44
N ARG A 45 0.88 -8.22 -4.95
CA ARG A 45 1.06 -7.51 -6.23
C ARG A 45 0.53 -6.10 -6.12
N GLY A 46 1.31 -5.16 -6.64
CA GLY A 46 0.81 -3.83 -6.91
C GLY A 46 -0.22 -3.87 -8.02
N TYR A 47 -1.20 -2.98 -7.95
CA TYR A 47 -2.13 -2.73 -9.04
C TYR A 47 -2.09 -1.25 -9.40
N ARG A 48 -2.22 -0.99 -10.71
CA ARG A 48 -2.11 0.36 -11.25
C ARG A 48 -3.47 0.96 -11.46
N LEU A 49 -3.66 2.10 -10.83
CA LEU A 49 -4.72 3.04 -11.15
C LEU A 49 -4.07 4.39 -11.41
N ASP A 50 -4.17 4.84 -12.65
CA ASP A 50 -3.57 6.09 -13.09
C ASP A 50 -4.24 7.28 -12.40
N GLY A 51 -3.44 8.19 -11.88
CA GLY A 51 -3.88 9.43 -11.25
C GLY A 51 -2.90 10.57 -11.52
N LYS A 52 -3.25 11.77 -11.03
CA LYS A 52 -2.42 12.97 -11.23
C LYS A 52 -1.19 12.98 -10.33
N THR A 53 -1.25 12.31 -9.17
CA THR A 53 -0.10 12.12 -8.29
C THR A 53 0.92 11.21 -8.95
N LYS A 54 2.20 11.55 -8.84
CA LYS A 54 3.32 10.80 -9.45
C LYS A 54 4.12 10.10 -8.38
N CYS A 55 4.39 8.82 -8.57
CA CYS A 55 5.24 8.05 -7.68
C CYS A 55 6.65 8.62 -7.63
N LEU A 56 7.20 8.80 -6.42
CA LEU A 56 8.54 9.31 -6.19
C LEU A 56 9.64 8.41 -6.78
N PHE A 57 9.40 7.09 -6.84
CA PHE A 57 10.42 6.11 -7.26
C PHE A 57 10.41 5.82 -8.76
N CYS A 58 9.23 5.66 -9.37
CA CYS A 58 9.14 5.26 -10.77
C CYS A 58 8.52 6.32 -11.70
N GLY A 59 8.06 7.46 -11.16
CA GLY A 59 7.46 8.56 -11.92
C GLY A 59 6.08 8.25 -12.54
N LYS A 60 5.51 7.06 -12.33
CA LYS A 60 4.19 6.69 -12.87
C LYS A 60 3.05 7.39 -12.13
N GLY A 61 1.93 7.56 -12.83
CA GLY A 61 0.70 8.06 -12.23
C GLY A 61 0.16 7.08 -11.19
N MET A 62 -0.43 7.61 -10.13
CA MET A 62 -1.07 6.81 -9.08
C MET A 62 -2.26 7.56 -8.49
N SER A 63 -3.28 6.82 -8.12
CA SER A 63 -4.48 7.33 -7.47
C SER A 63 -4.83 6.59 -6.18
N ILE A 64 -3.90 5.80 -5.63
CA ILE A 64 -4.09 5.05 -4.37
C ILE A 64 -2.95 5.43 -3.43
N CYS A 65 -3.28 5.80 -2.19
CA CYS A 65 -2.28 6.12 -1.18
C CYS A 65 -1.61 4.85 -0.64
N ALA A 66 -0.41 5.02 -0.08
CA ALA A 66 0.34 3.94 0.55
C ALA A 66 -0.47 3.24 1.66
N HIS A 67 -1.28 3.99 2.42
CA HIS A 67 -2.09 3.45 3.52
C HIS A 67 -3.15 2.45 3.03
N CYS A 68 -4.00 2.83 2.06
CA CYS A 68 -5.02 1.92 1.54
C CYS A 68 -4.41 0.67 0.89
N PHE A 69 -3.25 0.81 0.23
CA PHE A 69 -2.55 -0.36 -0.30
C PHE A 69 -1.97 -1.24 0.82
N SER A 70 -1.37 -0.66 1.86
CA SER A 70 -0.89 -1.42 3.03
C SER A 70 -2.03 -2.15 3.73
N MET A 71 -3.23 -1.55 3.82
CA MET A 71 -4.41 -2.21 4.40
C MET A 71 -4.81 -3.46 3.61
N ASP A 72 -4.88 -3.36 2.28
CA ASP A 72 -5.17 -4.50 1.39
C ASP A 72 -4.18 -5.66 1.60
N ILE A 73 -2.89 -5.34 1.73
CA ILE A 73 -1.87 -6.36 2.03
C ILE A 73 -2.01 -6.91 3.46
N TYR A 74 -2.34 -6.08 4.44
CA TYR A 74 -2.58 -6.53 5.81
C TYR A 74 -3.76 -7.50 5.88
N GLU A 75 -4.89 -7.18 5.24
CA GLU A 75 -6.07 -8.05 5.19
C GLU A 75 -5.74 -9.38 4.54
N TYR A 76 -5.05 -9.35 3.38
CA TYR A 76 -4.55 -10.56 2.73
C TYR A 76 -3.67 -11.40 3.65
N LEU A 77 -2.73 -10.78 4.37
CA LEU A 77 -1.88 -11.51 5.30
C LEU A 77 -2.68 -12.03 6.49
N SER A 78 -3.66 -11.30 7.00
CA SER A 78 -4.49 -11.70 8.14
C SER A 78 -5.30 -12.97 7.84
N ASP A 79 -5.85 -13.06 6.62
CA ASP A 79 -6.57 -14.23 6.13
C ASP A 79 -5.69 -15.48 6.00
N ASN A 80 -4.37 -15.31 5.84
CA ASN A 80 -3.42 -16.40 5.61
C ASN A 80 -2.53 -16.73 6.81
N SER A 81 -2.19 -15.73 7.64
CA SER A 81 -1.33 -15.82 8.81
C SER A 81 -1.39 -14.52 9.64
N LEU A 82 -2.11 -14.57 10.76
CA LEU A 82 -2.20 -13.47 11.72
C LEU A 82 -0.83 -13.03 12.27
N GLU A 83 0.12 -13.96 12.41
CA GLU A 83 1.50 -13.66 12.85
C GLU A 83 2.21 -12.75 11.85
N LEU A 84 2.14 -13.08 10.55
CA LEU A 84 2.75 -12.27 9.49
C LEU A 84 2.05 -10.92 9.33
N ALA A 85 0.72 -10.87 9.47
CA ALA A 85 -0.02 -9.62 9.45
C ALA A 85 0.41 -8.68 10.60
N THR A 86 0.64 -9.25 11.79
CA THR A 86 1.11 -8.49 12.96
C THR A 86 2.53 -7.95 12.74
N GLU A 87 3.45 -8.78 12.22
CA GLU A 87 4.80 -8.33 11.87
C GLU A 87 4.78 -7.27 10.77
N PHE A 88 3.92 -7.44 9.77
CA PHE A 88 3.72 -6.48 8.69
C PHE A 88 3.28 -5.12 9.24
N ALA A 89 2.26 -5.07 10.09
CA ALA A 89 1.78 -3.83 10.68
C ALA A 89 2.85 -3.12 11.53
N ALA A 90 3.72 -3.87 12.21
CA ALA A 90 4.84 -3.30 12.96
C ALA A 90 5.92 -2.66 12.06
N ARG A 91 6.06 -3.16 10.83
CA ARG A 91 7.18 -2.84 9.93
C ARG A 91 6.81 -1.86 8.81
N PHE A 92 5.64 -2.03 8.22
CA PHE A 92 5.14 -1.23 7.11
C PHE A 92 4.14 -0.18 7.54
N ASP A 93 3.81 -0.12 8.84
CA ASP A 93 2.88 0.87 9.33
C ASP A 93 3.35 1.80 10.46
N PHE A 94 3.20 3.09 10.15
CA PHE A 94 3.37 4.20 11.07
C PHE A 94 2.00 4.73 11.57
N GLU A 95 0.88 4.40 10.91
CA GLU A 95 -0.48 4.92 11.19
C GLU A 95 -1.56 3.84 11.46
N LEU A 96 -1.48 2.59 10.95
CA LEU A 96 -2.42 1.48 11.26
C LEU A 96 -2.53 1.19 12.76
N ARG A 97 -1.49 1.50 13.53
CA ARG A 97 -1.49 1.32 14.99
C ARG A 97 -2.59 2.13 15.71
N LYS A 98 -3.13 3.18 15.08
CA LYS A 98 -4.20 4.00 15.67
C LYS A 98 -5.60 3.39 15.50
N GLU A 99 -5.81 2.48 14.55
CA GLU A 99 -7.13 1.92 14.23
C GLU A 99 -7.36 0.52 14.84
N LEU A 100 -6.33 -0.09 15.42
CA LEU A 100 -6.37 -1.41 16.05
C LEU A 100 -6.58 -1.37 17.59
N VAL A 101 -6.97 -0.21 18.15
CA VAL A 101 -7.22 0.01 19.59
C VAL A 101 -8.68 0.35 19.83
#